data_AF-A0A959T984-F1
#
_entry.id   AF-A0A959T984-F1
#
_cell.length_a   1.000
_cell.length_b   1.000
_cell.length_c   1.000
_cell.angle_alpha   90.00
_cell.angle_beta   90.00
_cell.angle_gamma   90.00
#
_symmetry.space_group_name_H-M   'P 1'
#
loop_
_entity.id
_entity.type
_entity.pdbx_description
1 polymer ?
#
loop_
_entity_poly.entity_id
_entity_poly.type
_entity_poly.pdbx_seq_one_letter_code
_entity_poly.pdbx_strand_id
1 'polypeptide(L)'
;AYGDIINQKRVLTSYDLINKTLDKLDFDVSYFIVGRFKTSEVYNKLPFQADVEVVDPRLYDRPFDMRVVDPDHFELSYEGRDGVVTEVHRFEEWVTRDDLRLRVRQIRRFLPKDMEELTSSTYQFVRHNRGRLVNKYKYDMEVENLDYSSILQITVEDQVPEKAKLFLDSLSKGYIDYTLQSEFDINENTLSYIDRQLDEVTDILGRHEQELEEYKLNKDILDLNREENRYFQELVRFDNERRRLELMLESLDDLEDYVLNIGDEKLLPPSLYILEDDVFQKQTLNELYDMQMQRNRMLFEAKEDIEAVQQLDEVIRLTRANLLVYIGNTRTALRQKIGDVGGQIADYESLIRGVPKTQRDILNIERKVQVNEKLYLFLLEKRANTVIARAGIIPQTKVIETARSLGVVRPDKVKILYSFIVGGVVISLLVVFVRVMFYDRIENADQLKEVAHLPVFGEIIASEKAEENYAVVDSDPKAAITESFRTVRTNLEA
;
A
#
# COMPACT_ATOMS: atom_id res chain seq x y z
N ALA A 1 3.52 13.12 -9.38
CA ALA A 1 4.75 13.85 -9.73
C ALA A 1 5.32 14.60 -8.53
N TYR A 2 4.71 15.69 -8.03
CA TYR A 2 5.31 16.50 -6.95
C TYR A 2 5.46 15.78 -5.59
N GLY A 3 4.48 14.97 -5.19
CA GLY A 3 4.57 14.20 -3.93
C GLY A 3 5.66 13.12 -3.92
N ASP A 4 6.02 12.60 -5.09
CA ASP A 4 7.07 11.59 -5.24
C ASP A 4 8.45 12.20 -5.00
N ILE A 5 8.73 13.38 -5.58
CA ILE A 5 10.00 14.10 -5.40
C ILE A 5 10.27 14.43 -3.92
N ILE A 6 9.24 14.85 -3.18
CA ILE A 6 9.38 15.13 -1.73
C ILE A 6 9.76 13.86 -0.96
N ASN A 7 9.15 12.73 -1.30
CA ASN A 7 9.48 11.45 -0.68
C ASN A 7 10.92 11.04 -1.01
N GLN A 8 11.34 11.15 -2.27
CA GLN A 8 12.71 10.84 -2.69
C GLN A 8 13.75 11.71 -1.96
N LYS A 9 13.50 13.02 -1.81
CA LYS A 9 14.34 13.93 -1.01
C LYS A 9 14.47 13.47 0.45
N ARG A 10 13.38 13.00 1.06
CA ARG A 10 13.40 12.47 2.44
C ARG A 10 14.16 11.15 2.55
N VAL A 11 14.05 10.28 1.56
CA VAL A 11 14.80 9.01 1.54
C VAL A 11 16.29 9.26 1.38
N LEU A 12 16.70 10.16 0.48
CA LEU A 12 18.09 10.56 0.29
C LEU A 12 18.72 11.15 1.56
N THR A 13 17.94 11.92 2.33
CA THR A 13 18.37 12.55 3.61
C THR A 13 18.11 11.66 4.84
N SER A 14 17.70 10.40 4.63
CA SER A 14 17.39 9.49 5.73
C SER A 14 18.67 9.00 6.43
N TYR A 15 18.56 8.82 7.75
CA TYR A 15 19.67 8.33 8.57
C TYR A 15 20.16 6.97 8.07
N ASP A 16 19.24 6.06 7.76
CA ASP A 16 19.59 4.68 7.40
C ASP A 16 20.31 4.58 6.06
N LEU A 17 19.92 5.37 5.06
CA LEU A 17 20.59 5.37 3.76
C LEU A 17 21.98 5.98 3.85
N ILE A 18 22.13 7.09 4.60
CA ILE A 18 23.43 7.72 4.85
C ILE A 18 24.33 6.75 5.63
N ASN A 19 23.80 6.08 6.65
CA ASN A 19 24.55 5.10 7.43
C ASN A 19 24.98 3.91 6.55
N LYS A 20 24.08 3.33 5.75
CA LYS A 20 24.45 2.25 4.80
C LYS A 20 25.48 2.70 3.76
N THR A 21 25.47 3.98 3.37
CA THR A 21 26.45 4.54 2.45
C THR A 21 27.82 4.63 3.12
N LEU A 22 27.86 5.15 4.34
CA LEU A 22 29.09 5.26 5.13
C LEU A 22 29.65 3.89 5.53
N ASP A 23 28.87 2.79 5.51
CA ASP A 23 29.38 1.43 5.78
C ASP A 23 30.29 0.94 4.65
N LYS A 24 30.10 1.47 3.45
CA LYS A 24 30.91 1.16 2.26
C LYS A 24 32.15 2.06 2.14
N LEU A 25 32.31 3.03 3.06
CA LEU A 25 33.34 4.06 3.01
C LEU A 25 34.22 4.01 4.26
N ASP A 26 35.53 4.21 4.06
CA ASP A 26 36.51 4.21 5.15
C ASP A 26 36.63 5.61 5.78
N PHE A 27 35.51 6.12 6.31
CA PHE A 27 35.40 7.48 6.88
C PHE A 27 35.38 7.48 8.41
N ASP A 28 35.44 6.32 9.03
CA ASP A 28 35.38 6.19 10.48
C ASP A 28 36.60 6.82 11.18
N VAL A 29 37.74 6.88 10.51
CA VAL A 29 38.97 7.52 11.01
C VAL A 29 39.40 8.62 10.05
N SER A 30 39.51 9.85 10.55
CA SER A 30 40.04 10.98 9.79
C SER A 30 41.47 11.28 10.22
N TYR A 31 42.30 11.69 9.27
CA TYR A 31 43.71 12.01 9.50
C TYR A 31 43.99 13.47 9.21
N PHE A 32 44.89 14.05 9.96
CA PHE A 32 45.24 15.46 9.90
C PHE A 32 46.76 15.64 9.99
N ILE A 33 47.27 16.66 9.30
CA ILE A 33 48.63 17.14 9.45
C ILE A 33 48.57 18.47 10.21
N VAL A 34 49.24 18.53 11.36
CA VAL A 34 49.29 19.71 12.22
C VAL A 34 50.39 20.65 11.74
N GLY A 35 50.00 21.74 11.08
CA GLY A 35 50.91 22.81 10.68
C GLY A 35 50.97 23.94 11.71
N ARG A 36 51.94 24.84 11.56
CA ARG A 36 52.16 26.00 12.47
C ARG A 36 50.94 26.92 12.61
N PHE A 37 50.15 27.06 11.55
CA PHE A 37 49.00 27.99 11.50
C PHE A 37 47.66 27.28 11.27
N LYS A 38 47.69 26.04 10.77
CA LYS A 38 46.48 25.31 10.39
C LYS A 38 46.71 23.80 10.45
N THR A 39 45.78 23.11 11.09
CA THR A 39 45.61 21.67 10.97
C THR A 39 44.79 21.37 9.73
N SER A 40 45.32 20.53 8.83
CA SER A 40 44.66 20.19 7.55
C SER A 40 44.32 18.72 7.49
N GLU A 41 43.06 18.40 7.18
CA GLU A 41 42.62 17.03 6.96
C GLU A 41 43.20 16.46 5.67
N VAL A 42 43.61 15.20 5.72
CA VAL A 42 44.20 14.45 4.61
C VAL A 42 43.49 13.11 4.48
N TYR A 43 43.14 12.74 3.24
CA TYR A 43 42.50 11.46 2.94
C TYR A 43 43.36 10.66 1.97
N ASN A 44 43.67 9.40 2.33
CA ASN A 44 44.40 8.43 1.50
C ASN A 44 45.75 8.90 0.91
N LYS A 45 46.42 9.86 1.54
CA LYS A 45 47.76 10.33 1.13
C LYS A 45 48.85 10.02 2.15
N LEU A 46 48.48 9.62 3.37
CA LEU A 46 49.44 9.25 4.40
C LEU A 46 49.94 7.82 4.17
N PRO A 47 51.22 7.53 4.49
CA PRO A 47 51.79 6.20 4.30
C PRO A 47 51.42 5.20 5.41
N PHE A 48 50.51 5.56 6.32
CA PHE A 48 50.04 4.74 7.42
C PHE A 48 48.53 4.88 7.65
N GLN A 49 47.93 3.91 8.33
CA GLN A 49 46.52 3.87 8.71
C GLN A 49 46.38 3.37 10.15
N ALA A 50 45.59 4.08 10.96
CA ALA A 50 45.24 3.68 12.32
C ALA A 50 43.90 2.90 12.33
N ASP A 51 43.95 1.67 12.82
CA ASP A 51 42.77 0.92 13.23
C ASP A 51 42.54 1.19 14.72
N VAL A 52 41.42 1.84 15.05
CA VAL A 52 41.13 2.25 16.44
C VAL A 52 39.81 1.64 16.90
N GLU A 53 39.90 0.73 17.85
CA GLU A 53 38.78 0.16 18.60
C GLU A 53 38.67 0.90 19.93
N VAL A 54 37.67 1.76 20.05
CA VAL A 54 37.43 2.56 21.25
C VAL A 54 36.57 1.78 22.23
N VAL A 55 37.03 1.62 23.48
CA VAL A 55 36.27 0.99 24.57
C VAL A 55 35.55 2.06 25.40
N ASP A 56 36.21 3.19 25.71
CA ASP A 56 35.60 4.35 26.36
C ASP A 56 35.00 5.32 25.32
N PRO A 57 33.66 5.50 25.27
CA PRO A 57 33.01 6.39 24.31
C PRO A 57 33.48 7.86 24.34
N ARG A 58 34.14 8.30 25.41
CA ARG A 58 34.69 9.66 25.55
C ARG A 58 35.83 9.94 24.57
N LEU A 59 36.51 8.90 24.11
CA LEU A 59 37.62 9.02 23.15
C LEU A 59 37.15 9.22 21.70
N TYR A 60 35.86 9.00 21.40
CA TYR A 60 35.33 9.34 20.08
C TYR A 60 35.36 10.84 19.85
N ASP A 61 35.71 11.22 18.63
CA ASP A 61 35.81 12.61 18.16
C ASP A 61 36.85 13.45 18.95
N ARG A 62 37.83 12.77 19.58
CA ARG A 62 39.02 13.37 20.18
C ARG A 62 40.26 13.08 19.31
N PRO A 63 41.20 14.04 19.20
CA PRO A 63 42.42 13.85 18.45
C PRO A 63 43.40 12.96 19.21
N PHE A 64 44.01 12.03 18.48
CA PHE A 64 45.19 11.28 18.87
C PHE A 64 46.38 11.87 18.13
N ASP A 65 47.32 12.46 18.86
CA ASP A 65 48.56 12.99 18.31
C ASP A 65 49.54 11.85 18.04
N MET A 66 50.18 11.89 16.88
CA MET A 66 51.12 10.88 16.44
C MET A 66 52.34 11.52 15.80
N ARG A 67 53.52 11.08 16.19
CA ARG A 67 54.79 11.50 15.59
C ARG A 67 55.60 10.27 15.19
N VAL A 68 56.08 10.24 13.96
CA VAL A 68 56.98 9.17 13.51
C VAL A 68 58.35 9.42 14.15
N VAL A 69 58.88 8.43 14.85
CA VAL A 69 60.20 8.52 15.51
C VAL A 69 61.26 7.92 14.61
N ASP A 70 61.01 6.73 14.09
CA ASP A 70 61.89 6.00 13.18
C ASP A 70 61.05 5.09 12.25
N PRO A 71 61.67 4.34 11.31
CA PRO A 71 60.92 3.52 10.37
C PRO A 71 60.05 2.42 10.99
N ASP A 72 60.35 2.02 12.23
CA ASP A 72 59.67 0.94 12.96
C ASP A 72 58.81 1.47 14.13
N HIS A 73 59.07 2.68 14.65
CA HIS A 73 58.40 3.21 15.85
C HIS A 73 57.71 4.57 15.64
N PHE A 74 56.61 4.76 16.37
CA PHE A 74 55.87 6.00 16.46
C PHE A 74 55.58 6.35 17.92
N GLU A 75 55.52 7.65 18.20
CA GLU A 75 55.07 8.22 19.46
C GLU A 75 53.58 8.55 19.33
N LEU A 76 52.76 8.06 20.26
CA LEU A 76 51.34 8.31 20.37
C LEU A 76 51.06 9.12 21.62
N SER A 77 50.27 10.18 21.49
CA SER A 77 49.82 11.02 22.60
C SER A 77 48.31 11.26 22.53
N TYR A 78 47.60 11.04 23.63
CA TYR A 78 46.15 11.26 23.70
C TYR A 78 45.66 11.56 25.12
N GLU A 79 44.49 12.19 25.23
CA GLU A 79 43.83 12.47 26.50
C GLU A 79 43.00 11.25 26.94
N GLY A 80 43.60 10.42 27.80
CA GLY A 80 42.97 9.25 28.38
C GLY A 80 42.14 9.58 29.63
N ARG A 81 41.64 8.52 30.29
CA ARG A 81 40.78 8.67 31.49
C ARG A 81 41.47 9.38 32.67
N ASP A 82 42.76 9.14 32.86
CA ASP A 82 43.54 9.59 34.02
C ASP A 82 44.55 10.73 33.66
N GLY A 83 44.43 11.31 32.47
CA GLY A 83 45.29 12.41 32.00
C GLY A 83 45.87 12.16 30.60
N VAL A 84 46.86 12.96 30.22
CA VAL A 84 47.56 12.81 28.93
C VAL A 84 48.50 11.62 29.00
N VAL A 85 48.30 10.66 28.10
CA VAL A 85 49.14 9.47 27.93
C VAL A 85 50.06 9.73 26.74
N THR A 86 51.38 9.55 26.91
CA THR A 86 52.37 9.66 25.83
C THR A 86 53.28 8.44 25.85
N GLU A 87 53.30 7.68 24.76
CA GLU A 87 53.99 6.38 24.68
C GLU A 87 54.57 6.13 23.30
N VAL A 88 55.66 5.36 23.23
CA VAL A 88 56.30 4.96 21.97
C VAL A 88 56.01 3.49 21.70
N HIS A 89 55.50 3.20 20.50
CA HIS A 89 55.06 1.88 20.08
C HIS A 89 55.63 1.52 18.72
N ARG A 90 55.66 0.22 18.39
CA ARG A 90 56.07 -0.26 17.06
C ARG A 90 54.89 -0.23 16.09
N PHE A 91 55.12 0.11 14.82
CA PHE A 91 54.12 -0.11 13.77
C PHE A 91 53.71 -1.58 13.69
N GLU A 92 52.49 -1.83 13.22
CA GLU A 92 51.83 -3.16 13.14
C GLU A 92 51.47 -3.82 14.48
N GLU A 93 51.94 -3.28 15.61
CA GLU A 93 51.62 -3.80 16.94
C GLU A 93 50.25 -3.31 17.45
N TRP A 94 49.55 -4.17 18.20
CA TRP A 94 48.33 -3.81 18.90
C TRP A 94 48.64 -3.18 20.25
N VAL A 95 48.47 -1.87 20.35
CA VAL A 95 48.48 -1.13 21.60
C VAL A 95 47.14 -1.38 22.31
N THR A 96 47.16 -2.11 23.42
CA THR A 96 45.96 -2.43 24.19
C THR A 96 46.03 -1.74 25.56
N ARG A 97 45.00 -0.94 25.86
CA ARG A 97 44.78 -0.22 27.11
C ARG A 97 43.34 -0.50 27.57
N ASP A 98 43.02 -0.11 28.81
CA ASP A 98 41.67 -0.31 29.36
C ASP A 98 40.59 0.53 28.66
N ASP A 99 41.00 1.62 28.00
CA ASP A 99 40.13 2.60 27.34
C ASP A 99 40.07 2.44 25.81
N LEU A 100 41.08 1.81 25.19
CA LEU A 100 41.16 1.59 23.75
C LEU A 100 42.07 0.43 23.34
N ARG A 101 41.86 -0.04 22.11
CA ARG A 101 42.78 -0.90 21.38
C ARG A 101 43.08 -0.29 20.02
N LEU A 102 44.37 -0.12 19.72
CA LEU A 102 44.81 0.62 18.54
C LEU A 102 45.97 -0.08 17.85
N ARG A 103 45.98 -0.05 16.52
CA ARG A 103 47.10 -0.49 15.70
C ARG A 103 47.33 0.50 14.57
N VAL A 104 48.58 0.93 14.39
CA VAL A 104 48.98 1.74 13.23
C VAL A 104 49.69 0.84 12.22
N ARG A 105 49.08 0.68 11.05
CA ARG A 105 49.60 -0.10 9.93
C ARG A 105 50.34 0.78 8.94
N GLN A 106 51.42 0.29 8.36
CA GLN A 106 52.12 0.94 7.26
C GLN A 106 51.49 0.51 5.93
N ILE A 107 50.93 1.48 5.19
CA ILE A 107 50.37 1.23 3.84
C ILE A 107 51.49 1.24 2.79
N ARG A 108 52.53 2.04 3.02
CA ARG A 108 53.69 2.14 2.15
C ARG A 108 54.96 2.11 2.99
N ARG A 109 55.98 1.41 2.48
CA ARG A 109 57.29 1.36 3.13
C ARG A 109 57.90 2.76 3.17
N PHE A 110 58.32 3.19 4.35
CA PHE A 110 59.01 4.48 4.49
C PHE A 110 60.37 4.43 3.81
N LEU A 111 60.59 5.32 2.84
CA LEU A 111 61.88 5.48 2.20
C LEU A 111 62.73 6.45 3.03
N PRO A 112 64.06 6.29 3.07
CA PRO A 112 64.95 7.19 3.81
C PRO A 112 64.80 8.67 3.44
N LYS A 113 64.36 8.97 2.20
CA LYS A 113 64.11 10.34 1.73
C LYS A 113 62.86 10.98 2.33
N ASP A 114 61.87 10.17 2.71
CA ASP A 114 60.59 10.65 3.23
C ASP A 114 60.65 10.84 4.76
N MET A 115 61.63 10.20 5.42
CA MET A 115 61.78 10.21 6.88
C MET A 115 61.99 11.61 7.47
N GLU A 116 62.67 12.51 6.77
CA GLU A 116 62.88 13.89 7.24
C GLU A 116 61.57 14.68 7.32
N GLU A 117 60.67 14.49 6.36
CA GLU A 117 59.34 15.12 6.33
C GLU A 117 58.39 14.45 7.34
N LEU A 118 58.46 13.11 7.46
CA LEU A 118 57.61 12.33 8.37
C LEU A 118 57.93 12.59 9.86
N THR A 119 59.20 12.80 10.21
CA THR A 119 59.63 13.04 11.61
C THR A 119 59.45 14.50 12.04
N SER A 120 59.50 15.44 11.09
CA SER A 120 59.30 16.87 11.35
C SER A 120 57.81 17.27 11.42
N SER A 121 56.92 16.44 10.88
CA SER A 121 55.48 16.66 10.91
C SER A 121 54.83 16.02 12.14
N THR A 122 53.83 16.69 12.71
CA THR A 122 52.94 16.09 13.72
C THR A 122 51.65 15.68 13.02
N TYR A 123 51.26 14.43 13.19
CA TYR A 123 50.02 13.88 12.64
C TYR A 123 48.98 13.79 13.74
N GLN A 124 47.72 13.93 13.36
CA GLN A 124 46.59 13.67 14.24
C GLN A 124 45.64 12.71 13.55
N PHE A 125 45.04 11.78 14.27
CA PHE A 125 43.90 11.02 13.77
C PHE A 125 42.75 11.06 14.76
N VAL A 126 41.53 10.99 14.24
CA VAL A 126 40.30 11.08 15.04
C VAL A 126 39.42 9.91 14.66
N ARG A 127 39.07 9.07 15.65
CA ARG A 127 38.03 8.04 15.48
C ARG A 127 36.67 8.70 15.71
N HIS A 128 35.83 8.71 14.69
CA HIS A 128 34.50 9.33 14.76
C HIS A 128 33.48 8.40 15.41
N ASN A 129 32.57 8.97 16.21
CA ASN A 129 31.37 8.24 16.59
C ASN A 129 30.45 8.10 15.38
N ARG A 130 29.97 6.87 15.13
CA ARG A 130 29.18 6.57 13.94
C ARG A 130 27.94 7.45 13.78
N GLY A 131 27.16 7.62 14.86
CA GLY A 131 25.94 8.43 14.81
C GLY A 131 26.23 9.91 14.59
N ARG A 132 27.34 10.42 15.15
CA ARG A 132 27.78 11.81 14.90
C ARG A 132 28.26 11.99 13.46
N LEU A 133 28.97 11.00 12.90
CA LEU A 133 29.41 11.02 11.50
C LEU A 133 28.21 11.02 10.53
N VAL A 134 27.21 10.17 10.77
CA VAL A 134 25.97 10.15 9.96
C VAL A 134 25.27 11.51 10.04
N ASN A 135 25.12 12.07 11.25
CA ASN A 135 24.47 13.37 11.42
C ASN A 135 25.27 14.51 10.76
N LYS A 136 26.61 14.49 10.82
CA LYS A 136 27.46 15.44 10.09
C LYS A 136 27.08 15.46 8.61
N TYR A 137 27.17 14.32 7.93
CA TYR A 137 26.83 14.23 6.50
C TYR A 137 25.36 14.54 6.22
N LYS A 138 24.44 14.24 7.14
CA LYS A 138 23.02 14.59 7.00
C LYS A 138 22.76 16.09 7.04
N TYR A 139 23.48 16.84 7.88
CA TYR A 139 23.32 18.30 8.02
C TYR A 139 24.16 19.09 7.01
N ASP A 140 25.32 18.56 6.62
CA ASP A 140 26.21 19.16 5.62
C ASP A 140 25.75 18.87 4.18
N MET A 141 24.75 17.99 4.01
CA MET A 141 24.15 17.66 2.72
C MET A 141 22.84 18.41 2.49
N GLU A 142 22.70 18.92 1.27
CA GLU A 142 21.50 19.59 0.79
C GLU A 142 20.98 18.90 -0.47
N VAL A 143 19.66 18.73 -0.55
CA VAL A 143 18.99 18.13 -1.70
C VAL A 143 17.95 19.12 -2.21
N GLU A 144 18.15 19.60 -3.43
CA GLU A 144 17.28 20.57 -4.08
C GLU A 144 16.62 19.98 -5.33
N ASN A 145 15.44 20.50 -5.66
CA ASN A 145 14.75 20.16 -6.89
C ASN A 145 14.89 21.31 -7.88
N LEU A 146 15.49 21.04 -9.03
CA LEU A 146 15.74 22.07 -10.04
C LEU A 146 14.46 22.33 -10.85
N ASP A 147 14.00 23.59 -10.87
CA ASP A 147 12.99 24.12 -11.79
C ASP A 147 11.67 23.31 -11.88
N TYR A 148 11.20 22.71 -10.79
CA TYR A 148 10.02 21.83 -10.77
C TYR A 148 10.14 20.61 -11.72
N SER A 149 11.36 20.24 -12.10
CA SER A 149 11.65 19.04 -12.90
C SER A 149 11.71 17.78 -12.02
N SER A 150 11.90 16.61 -12.62
CA SER A 150 12.19 15.37 -11.86
C SER A 150 13.67 15.23 -11.48
N ILE A 151 14.47 16.29 -11.62
CA ILE A 151 15.91 16.28 -11.34
C ILE A 151 16.15 16.73 -9.90
N LEU A 152 16.95 15.93 -9.18
CA LEU A 152 17.44 16.24 -7.85
C LEU A 152 18.92 16.60 -7.92
N GLN A 153 19.26 17.77 -7.38
CA GLN A 153 20.64 18.17 -7.16
C GLN A 153 21.01 17.87 -5.71
N ILE A 154 22.11 17.14 -5.52
CA ILE A 154 22.63 16.79 -4.20
C ILE A 154 23.98 17.45 -4.04
N THR A 155 24.13 18.25 -2.98
CA THR A 155 25.36 18.96 -2.64
C THR A 155 25.79 18.53 -1.24
N VAL A 156 27.09 18.36 -1.01
CA VAL A 156 27.63 18.12 0.34
C VAL A 156 28.86 18.99 0.57
N GLU A 157 28.95 19.59 1.76
CA GLU A 157 30.12 20.34 2.19
C GLU A 157 31.09 19.42 2.95
N ASP A 158 32.37 19.40 2.56
CA ASP A 158 33.41 18.66 3.30
C ASP A 158 34.75 19.42 3.21
N GLN A 159 35.65 19.19 4.17
CA GLN A 159 37.00 19.76 4.17
C GLN A 159 37.87 19.15 3.06
N VAL A 160 37.59 17.90 2.70
CA VAL A 160 38.30 17.15 1.67
C VAL A 160 37.36 16.88 0.49
N PRO A 161 37.55 17.56 -0.67
CA PRO A 161 36.67 17.39 -1.83
C PRO A 161 36.59 15.94 -2.34
N GLU A 162 37.66 15.15 -2.19
CA GLU A 162 37.68 13.73 -2.56
C GLU A 162 36.72 12.89 -1.70
N LYS A 163 36.60 13.18 -0.39
CA LYS A 163 35.64 12.50 0.50
C LYS A 163 34.20 12.83 0.13
N ALA A 164 33.90 14.11 -0.07
CA ALA A 164 32.58 14.56 -0.53
C ALA A 164 32.16 13.87 -1.83
N LYS A 165 33.06 13.80 -2.81
CA LYS A 165 32.82 13.11 -4.08
C LYS A 165 32.52 11.63 -3.88
N LEU A 166 33.37 10.91 -3.14
CA LEU A 166 33.19 9.48 -2.88
C LEU A 166 31.89 9.18 -2.14
N PHE A 167 31.52 10.06 -1.19
CA PHE A 167 30.25 9.98 -0.48
C PHE A 167 29.06 10.12 -1.43
N LEU A 168 29.03 11.19 -2.25
CA LEU A 168 27.93 11.44 -3.19
C LEU A 168 27.79 10.34 -4.25
N ASP A 169 28.91 9.85 -4.80
CA ASP A 169 28.91 8.77 -5.78
C ASP A 169 28.38 7.46 -5.15
N SER A 170 28.80 7.16 -3.92
CA SER A 170 28.34 5.97 -3.19
C SER A 170 26.89 6.08 -2.73
N LEU A 171 26.45 7.26 -2.31
CA LEU A 171 25.07 7.55 -1.90
C LEU A 171 24.13 7.39 -3.10
N SER A 172 24.51 7.96 -4.25
CA SER A 172 23.73 7.87 -5.49
C SER A 172 23.56 6.42 -5.93
N LYS A 173 24.65 5.64 -5.92
CA LYS A 173 24.58 4.20 -6.22
C LYS A 173 23.73 3.45 -5.20
N GLY A 174 23.93 3.71 -3.90
CA GLY A 174 23.16 3.08 -2.83
C GLY A 174 21.66 3.39 -2.91
N TYR A 175 21.29 4.59 -3.31
CA TYR A 175 19.89 4.99 -3.52
C TYR A 175 19.27 4.28 -4.73
N ILE A 176 19.99 4.21 -5.86
CA ILE A 176 19.55 3.47 -7.05
C ILE A 176 19.33 2.00 -6.69
N ASP A 177 20.30 1.37 -6.01
CA ASP A 177 20.19 -0.02 -5.56
C ASP A 177 19.03 -0.21 -4.59
N TYR A 178 18.82 0.71 -3.65
CA TYR A 178 17.71 0.67 -2.69
C TYR A 178 16.34 0.75 -3.39
N THR A 179 16.17 1.68 -4.31
CA THR A 179 14.90 1.83 -5.06
C THR A 179 14.64 0.63 -5.97
N LEU A 180 15.67 0.10 -6.62
CA LEU A 180 15.56 -1.11 -7.43
C LEU A 180 15.16 -2.33 -6.59
N GLN A 181 15.80 -2.50 -5.42
CA GLN A 181 15.48 -3.60 -4.52
C GLN A 181 14.04 -3.50 -4.01
N SER A 182 13.57 -2.29 -3.69
CA SER A 182 12.19 -2.06 -3.28
C SER A 182 11.17 -2.53 -4.34
N GLU A 183 11.44 -2.32 -5.63
CA GLU A 183 10.58 -2.81 -6.71
C GLU A 183 10.57 -4.34 -6.78
N PHE A 184 11.72 -4.99 -6.60
CA PHE A 184 11.80 -6.44 -6.50
C PHE A 184 11.03 -6.98 -5.29
N ASP A 185 11.14 -6.33 -4.13
CA ASP A 185 10.43 -6.74 -2.92
C ASP A 185 8.92 -6.58 -3.07
N ILE A 186 8.43 -5.51 -3.71
CA ILE A 186 7.01 -5.32 -4.02
C ILE A 186 6.52 -6.43 -4.97
N ASN A 187 7.29 -6.76 -6.01
CA ASN A 187 6.95 -7.82 -6.95
C ASN A 187 6.87 -9.19 -6.25
N GLU A 188 7.86 -9.53 -5.44
CA GLU A 188 7.91 -10.79 -4.68
C GLU A 188 6.74 -10.89 -3.70
N ASN A 189 6.48 -9.83 -2.93
CA ASN A 189 5.33 -9.79 -2.01
C ASN A 189 4.00 -9.93 -2.74
N THR A 190 3.88 -9.33 -3.93
CA THR A 190 2.68 -9.46 -4.79
C THR A 190 2.52 -10.89 -5.29
N LEU A 191 3.60 -11.55 -5.73
CA LEU A 191 3.57 -12.96 -6.14
C LEU A 191 3.15 -13.87 -4.98
N SER A 192 3.78 -13.71 -3.81
CA SER A 192 3.44 -14.49 -2.61
C SER A 192 1.98 -14.28 -2.17
N TYR A 193 1.45 -13.06 -2.32
CA TYR A 193 0.04 -12.80 -2.05
C TYR A 193 -0.87 -13.52 -3.06
N ILE A 194 -0.57 -13.45 -4.36
CA ILE A 194 -1.35 -14.12 -5.40
C ILE A 194 -1.32 -15.64 -5.22
N ASP A 195 -0.15 -16.22 -4.91
CA ASP A 195 0.00 -17.66 -4.70
C ASP A 195 -0.87 -18.13 -3.52
N ARG A 196 -0.85 -17.42 -2.39
CA ARG A 196 -1.74 -17.75 -1.24
C ARG A 196 -3.22 -17.62 -1.59
N GLN A 197 -3.60 -16.65 -2.42
CA GLN A 197 -4.98 -16.49 -2.87
C GLN A 197 -5.39 -17.59 -3.86
N LEU A 198 -4.48 -18.06 -4.71
CA LEU A 198 -4.73 -19.20 -5.58
C LEU A 198 -5.01 -20.45 -4.76
N ASP A 199 -4.20 -20.75 -3.74
CA ASP A 199 -4.42 -21.89 -2.85
C ASP A 199 -5.80 -21.83 -2.17
N GLU A 200 -6.15 -20.66 -1.61
CA GLU A 200 -7.45 -20.45 -0.95
C GLU A 200 -8.63 -20.63 -1.93
N VAL A 201 -8.53 -20.06 -3.13
CA VAL A 201 -9.58 -20.17 -4.15
C VAL A 201 -9.68 -21.60 -4.67
N THR A 202 -8.57 -22.32 -4.81
CA THR A 202 -8.57 -23.74 -5.19
C THR A 202 -9.30 -24.59 -4.14
N ASP A 203 -9.05 -24.37 -2.85
CA ASP A 203 -9.74 -25.07 -1.77
C ASP A 203 -11.26 -24.74 -1.75
N ILE A 204 -11.62 -23.48 -1.96
CA ILE A 204 -13.02 -23.04 -2.03
C ILE A 204 -13.72 -23.65 -3.25
N LEU A 205 -13.07 -23.63 -4.41
CA LEU A 205 -13.59 -24.19 -5.66
C LEU A 205 -13.85 -25.68 -5.48
N GLY A 206 -12.87 -26.44 -5.00
CA GLY A 206 -13.02 -27.87 -4.73
C GLY A 206 -14.15 -28.17 -3.75
N ARG A 207 -14.34 -27.35 -2.71
CA ARG A 207 -15.45 -27.49 -1.76
C ARG A 207 -16.82 -27.28 -2.42
N HIS A 208 -16.95 -26.31 -3.33
CA HIS A 208 -18.21 -26.06 -4.04
C HIS A 208 -18.48 -27.08 -5.14
N GLU A 209 -17.44 -27.59 -5.80
CA GLU A 209 -17.56 -28.71 -6.74
C GLU A 209 -18.03 -29.97 -6.01
N GLN A 210 -17.45 -30.27 -4.84
CA GLN A 210 -17.90 -31.36 -3.98
C GLN A 210 -19.34 -31.14 -3.47
N GLU A 211 -19.69 -29.92 -3.05
CA GLU A 211 -21.07 -29.56 -2.65
C GLU A 211 -22.07 -29.85 -3.79
N LEU A 212 -21.69 -29.55 -5.05
CA LEU A 212 -22.52 -29.84 -6.22
C LEU A 212 -22.64 -31.35 -6.49
N GLU A 213 -21.53 -32.07 -6.43
CA GLU A 213 -21.49 -33.52 -6.61
C GLU A 213 -22.34 -34.23 -5.55
N GLU A 214 -22.12 -33.93 -4.27
CA GLU A 214 -22.89 -34.48 -3.15
C GLU A 214 -24.37 -34.14 -3.27
N TYR A 215 -24.72 -32.92 -3.70
CA TYR A 215 -26.13 -32.54 -3.91
C TYR A 215 -26.78 -33.38 -5.02
N LYS A 216 -26.07 -33.62 -6.13
CA LYS A 216 -26.55 -34.47 -7.24
C LYS A 216 -26.66 -35.93 -6.80
N LEU A 217 -25.67 -36.46 -6.10
CA LEU A 217 -25.66 -37.83 -5.58
C LEU A 217 -26.79 -38.06 -4.57
N ASN A 218 -26.96 -37.18 -3.58
CA ASN A 218 -28.00 -37.30 -2.56
C ASN A 218 -29.43 -37.19 -3.09
N LYS A 219 -29.59 -36.68 -4.32
CA LYS A 219 -30.88 -36.52 -5.00
C LYS A 219 -31.04 -37.46 -6.20
N ASP A 220 -30.06 -38.34 -6.44
CA ASP A 220 -30.00 -39.25 -7.59
C ASP A 220 -30.17 -38.54 -8.94
N ILE A 221 -29.68 -37.30 -9.04
CA ILE A 221 -29.81 -36.46 -10.24
C ILE A 221 -28.63 -36.70 -11.14
N LEU A 222 -28.89 -37.21 -12.34
CA LEU A 222 -27.88 -37.36 -13.38
C LEU A 222 -27.93 -36.17 -14.35
N ASP A 223 -29.14 -35.84 -14.79
CA ASP A 223 -29.42 -34.68 -15.64
C ASP A 223 -30.84 -34.17 -15.37
N LEU A 224 -30.92 -33.10 -14.59
CA LEU A 224 -32.19 -32.53 -14.15
C LEU A 224 -33.10 -32.13 -15.32
N ASN A 225 -32.54 -31.59 -16.42
CA ASN A 225 -33.33 -31.16 -17.57
C ASN A 225 -33.89 -32.36 -18.34
N ARG A 226 -33.14 -33.46 -18.42
CA ARG A 226 -33.63 -34.70 -19.04
C ARG A 226 -34.67 -35.39 -18.16
N GLU A 227 -34.47 -35.39 -16.85
CA GLU A 227 -35.41 -35.93 -15.87
C GLU A 227 -36.73 -35.14 -15.86
N GLU A 228 -36.67 -33.81 -15.84
CA GLU A 228 -37.84 -32.92 -15.92
C GLU A 228 -38.70 -33.23 -17.15
N ASN A 229 -38.08 -33.26 -18.33
CA ASN A 229 -38.78 -33.58 -19.58
C ASN A 229 -39.40 -34.97 -19.55
N ARG A 230 -38.70 -35.96 -18.98
CA ARG A 230 -39.22 -37.31 -18.83
C ARG A 230 -40.43 -37.33 -17.90
N TYR A 231 -40.37 -36.70 -16.73
CA TYR A 231 -41.48 -36.65 -15.79
C TYR A 231 -42.71 -35.99 -16.41
N PHE A 232 -42.54 -34.88 -17.14
CA PHE A 232 -43.63 -34.21 -17.84
C PHE A 232 -44.27 -35.08 -18.92
N GLN A 233 -43.45 -35.80 -19.71
CA GLN A 233 -43.95 -36.71 -20.73
C GLN A 233 -44.75 -37.89 -20.14
N GLU A 234 -44.24 -38.48 -19.04
CA GLU A 234 -44.93 -39.57 -18.34
C GLU A 234 -46.25 -39.08 -17.71
N LEU A 235 -46.25 -37.88 -17.11
CA LEU A 235 -47.47 -37.24 -16.60
C LEU A 235 -48.53 -37.09 -17.69
N VAL A 236 -48.16 -36.52 -18.84
CA VAL A 236 -49.08 -36.35 -19.98
C VAL A 236 -49.57 -37.70 -20.49
N ARG A 237 -48.71 -38.72 -20.52
CA ARG A 237 -49.09 -40.09 -20.93
C ARG A 237 -50.16 -40.66 -20.00
N PHE A 238 -49.92 -40.64 -18.69
CA PHE A 238 -50.86 -41.17 -17.70
C PHE A 238 -52.16 -40.35 -17.62
N ASP A 239 -52.09 -39.03 -17.77
CA ASP A 239 -53.28 -38.18 -17.81
C ASP A 239 -54.15 -38.46 -19.05
N ASN A 240 -53.54 -38.74 -20.21
CA ASN A 240 -54.26 -39.22 -21.39
C ASN A 240 -54.87 -40.62 -21.19
N GLU A 241 -54.14 -41.51 -20.52
CA GLU A 241 -54.62 -42.86 -20.18
C GLU A 241 -55.81 -42.80 -19.22
N ARG A 242 -55.74 -41.96 -18.17
CA ARG A 242 -56.85 -41.71 -17.25
C ARG A 242 -58.07 -41.20 -18.00
N ARG A 243 -57.92 -40.18 -18.85
CA ARG A 243 -59.03 -39.65 -19.67
C ARG A 243 -59.68 -40.73 -20.52
N ARG A 244 -58.88 -41.61 -21.13
CA ARG A 244 -59.41 -42.74 -21.92
C ARG A 244 -60.22 -43.70 -21.05
N LEU A 245 -59.72 -44.04 -19.86
CA LEU A 245 -60.42 -44.91 -18.90
C LEU A 245 -61.71 -44.27 -18.37
N GLU A 246 -61.71 -42.94 -18.12
CA GLU A 246 -62.88 -42.18 -17.70
C GLU A 246 -63.97 -42.17 -18.78
N LEU A 247 -63.60 -41.98 -20.06
CA LEU A 247 -64.53 -42.10 -21.18
C LEU A 247 -65.11 -43.52 -21.31
N MET A 248 -64.28 -44.55 -21.09
CA MET A 248 -64.78 -45.94 -21.06
C MET A 248 -65.75 -46.17 -19.90
N LEU A 249 -65.51 -45.57 -18.74
CA LEU A 249 -66.39 -45.65 -17.59
C LEU A 249 -67.74 -44.95 -17.86
N GLU A 250 -67.71 -43.76 -18.46
CA GLU A 250 -68.90 -43.01 -18.87
C GLU A 250 -69.72 -43.80 -19.90
N SER A 251 -69.05 -44.39 -20.91
CA SER A 251 -69.73 -45.25 -21.89
C SER A 251 -70.40 -46.48 -21.27
N LEU A 252 -69.88 -46.96 -20.14
CA LEU A 252 -70.39 -48.11 -19.42
C LEU A 252 -71.60 -47.75 -18.54
N ASP A 253 -71.59 -46.55 -17.95
CA ASP A 253 -72.72 -46.00 -17.20
C ASP A 253 -73.90 -45.72 -18.15
N ASP A 254 -73.63 -45.15 -19.32
CA ASP A 254 -74.64 -44.98 -20.37
C ASP A 254 -75.20 -46.33 -20.88
N LEU A 255 -74.36 -47.36 -21.00
CA LEU A 255 -74.81 -48.70 -21.38
C LEU A 255 -75.69 -49.33 -20.29
N GLU A 256 -75.36 -49.13 -19.02
CA GLU A 256 -76.20 -49.58 -17.90
C GLU A 256 -77.57 -48.92 -17.97
N ASP A 257 -77.62 -47.60 -18.19
CA ASP A 257 -78.86 -46.84 -18.33
C ASP A 257 -79.70 -47.31 -19.53
N TYR A 258 -79.05 -47.63 -20.65
CA TYR A 258 -79.71 -48.26 -21.79
C TYR A 258 -80.32 -49.61 -21.40
N VAL A 259 -79.56 -50.48 -20.72
CA VAL A 259 -80.03 -51.84 -20.33
C VAL A 259 -81.14 -51.78 -19.26
N LEU A 260 -81.15 -50.78 -18.39
CA LEU A 260 -82.17 -50.60 -17.34
C LEU A 260 -83.47 -49.98 -17.88
N ASN A 261 -83.38 -48.96 -18.75
CA ASN A 261 -84.52 -48.14 -19.20
C ASN A 261 -85.07 -48.53 -20.58
N ILE A 262 -84.93 -49.79 -21.00
CA ILE A 262 -85.55 -50.29 -22.23
C ILE A 262 -87.09 -50.27 -22.07
N GLY A 263 -87.72 -49.21 -22.58
CA GLY A 263 -89.17 -49.07 -22.74
C GLY A 263 -89.50 -48.63 -24.17
N ASP A 264 -90.32 -49.45 -24.84
CA ASP A 264 -91.08 -49.39 -26.12
C ASP A 264 -90.65 -48.50 -27.33
N GLU A 265 -89.68 -47.58 -27.25
CA GLU A 265 -89.29 -46.72 -28.38
C GLU A 265 -87.76 -46.59 -28.63
N LYS A 266 -86.89 -47.04 -27.71
CA LYS A 266 -85.42 -46.97 -27.91
C LYS A 266 -84.84 -48.31 -28.35
N LEU A 267 -84.81 -48.55 -29.67
CA LEU A 267 -84.40 -49.83 -30.25
C LEU A 267 -82.88 -49.96 -30.43
N LEU A 268 -82.17 -48.88 -30.71
CA LEU A 268 -80.74 -48.95 -31.03
C LEU A 268 -79.89 -48.66 -29.78
N PRO A 269 -78.91 -49.51 -29.43
CA PRO A 269 -77.85 -49.10 -28.54
C PRO A 269 -77.04 -48.02 -29.24
N PRO A 270 -76.74 -46.88 -28.58
CA PRO A 270 -75.85 -45.89 -29.16
C PRO A 270 -74.52 -46.50 -29.58
N SER A 271 -74.08 -46.17 -30.79
CA SER A 271 -72.82 -46.66 -31.39
C SER A 271 -71.57 -46.25 -30.60
N LEU A 272 -71.72 -45.35 -29.63
CA LEU A 272 -70.69 -44.92 -28.68
C LEU A 272 -70.45 -45.95 -27.55
N TYR A 273 -71.36 -46.90 -27.33
CA TYR A 273 -71.35 -47.81 -26.17
C TYR A 273 -70.67 -49.15 -26.40
N ILE A 274 -69.98 -49.26 -27.53
CA ILE A 274 -69.21 -50.44 -27.88
C ILE A 274 -67.77 -50.17 -27.44
N LEU A 275 -67.33 -50.78 -26.35
CA LEU A 275 -65.91 -50.86 -26.05
C LEU A 275 -65.26 -51.58 -27.24
N GLU A 276 -64.37 -50.89 -27.97
CA GLU A 276 -63.83 -51.37 -29.25
C GLU A 276 -63.17 -52.76 -29.15
N ASP A 277 -62.76 -53.20 -27.96
CA ASP A 277 -62.04 -54.45 -27.73
C ASP A 277 -62.80 -55.51 -26.90
N ASP A 278 -64.07 -55.27 -26.52
CA ASP A 278 -64.82 -56.19 -25.67
C ASP A 278 -65.77 -57.12 -26.46
N VAL A 279 -65.30 -58.33 -26.74
CA VAL A 279 -66.02 -59.35 -27.52
C VAL A 279 -67.30 -59.83 -26.83
N PHE A 280 -67.26 -59.98 -25.50
CA PHE A 280 -68.39 -60.48 -24.73
C PHE A 280 -69.52 -59.46 -24.69
N GLN A 281 -69.21 -58.20 -24.37
CA GLN A 281 -70.17 -57.11 -24.34
C GLN A 281 -70.85 -56.93 -25.72
N LYS A 282 -70.07 -56.92 -26.81
CA LYS A 282 -70.57 -56.81 -28.18
C LYS A 282 -71.54 -57.94 -28.54
N GLN A 283 -71.14 -59.18 -28.25
CA GLN A 283 -71.94 -60.35 -28.60
C GLN A 283 -73.25 -60.37 -27.80
N THR A 284 -73.19 -60.18 -26.49
CA THR A 284 -74.38 -60.18 -25.63
C THR A 284 -75.32 -59.02 -25.95
N LEU A 285 -74.81 -57.85 -26.35
CA LEU A 285 -75.62 -56.72 -26.76
C LEU A 285 -76.36 -56.97 -28.08
N ASN A 286 -75.70 -57.61 -29.06
CA ASN A 286 -76.34 -58.02 -30.31
C ASN A 286 -77.41 -59.10 -30.07
N GLU A 287 -77.10 -60.12 -29.25
CA GLU A 287 -78.06 -61.15 -28.85
C GLU A 287 -79.28 -60.51 -28.15
N LEU A 288 -79.05 -59.53 -27.26
CA LEU A 288 -80.12 -58.78 -26.61
C LEU A 288 -80.98 -58.01 -27.62
N TYR A 289 -80.36 -57.32 -28.58
CA TYR A 289 -81.05 -56.59 -29.64
C TYR A 289 -81.89 -57.52 -30.52
N ASP A 290 -81.33 -58.65 -30.96
CA ASP A 290 -82.02 -59.63 -31.81
C ASP A 290 -83.23 -60.24 -31.09
N MET A 291 -83.08 -60.58 -29.80
CA MET A 291 -84.19 -61.07 -28.97
C MET A 291 -85.28 -60.01 -28.78
N GLN A 292 -84.93 -58.73 -28.64
CA GLN A 292 -85.90 -57.63 -28.57
C GLN A 292 -86.67 -57.45 -29.88
N MET A 293 -85.97 -57.52 -31.03
CA MET A 293 -86.61 -57.47 -32.34
C MET A 293 -87.54 -58.65 -32.57
N GLN A 294 -87.15 -59.85 -32.14
CA GLN A 294 -87.98 -61.05 -32.19
C GLN A 294 -89.22 -60.90 -31.31
N ARG A 295 -89.06 -60.38 -30.08
CA ARG A 295 -90.16 -60.09 -29.15
C ARG A 295 -91.16 -59.11 -29.76
N ASN A 296 -90.69 -58.00 -30.35
CA ASN A 296 -91.57 -57.01 -30.97
C ASN A 296 -92.33 -57.56 -32.17
N ARG A 297 -91.69 -58.43 -32.99
CA ARG A 297 -92.38 -59.15 -34.07
C ARG A 297 -93.46 -60.08 -33.53
N MET A 298 -93.15 -60.86 -32.49
CA MET A 298 -94.12 -61.74 -31.84
C MET A 298 -95.30 -60.96 -31.26
N LEU A 299 -95.07 -59.80 -30.63
CA LEU A 299 -96.13 -58.93 -30.10
C LEU A 299 -96.97 -58.25 -31.20
N PHE A 300 -96.40 -58.02 -32.39
CA PHE A 300 -97.10 -57.46 -33.54
C PHE A 300 -97.92 -58.53 -34.29
N GLU A 301 -97.40 -59.76 -34.36
CA GLU A 301 -98.02 -60.90 -35.05
C GLU A 301 -99.07 -61.63 -34.19
N ALA A 302 -98.88 -61.67 -32.87
CA ALA A 302 -99.74 -62.44 -31.97
C ALA A 302 -100.92 -61.62 -31.46
N LYS A 303 -102.15 -62.08 -31.79
CA LYS A 303 -103.33 -61.78 -30.98
C LYS A 303 -103.58 -62.82 -29.86
N GLU A 304 -102.98 -64.03 -29.87
CA GLU A 304 -103.37 -65.10 -28.92
C GLU A 304 -102.30 -66.16 -28.51
N ASP A 305 -100.97 -66.00 -28.72
CA ASP A 305 -99.97 -66.92 -28.11
C ASP A 305 -99.10 -66.22 -27.05
N ILE A 306 -99.53 -66.34 -25.79
CA ILE A 306 -98.94 -65.67 -24.62
C ILE A 306 -97.73 -66.44 -24.07
N GLU A 307 -97.57 -67.74 -24.35
CA GLU A 307 -96.55 -68.59 -23.72
C GLU A 307 -95.16 -68.41 -24.34
N ALA A 308 -95.07 -68.36 -25.68
CA ALA A 308 -93.79 -68.14 -26.37
C ALA A 308 -93.17 -66.77 -26.06
N VAL A 309 -94.01 -65.74 -25.90
CA VAL A 309 -93.58 -64.40 -25.50
C VAL A 309 -93.07 -64.40 -24.05
N GLN A 310 -93.73 -65.12 -23.13
CA GLN A 310 -93.27 -65.26 -21.75
C GLN A 310 -91.93 -65.98 -21.63
N GLN A 311 -91.70 -67.03 -22.43
CA GLN A 311 -90.41 -67.71 -22.46
C GLN A 311 -89.29 -66.79 -22.97
N LEU A 312 -89.54 -66.04 -24.05
CA LEU A 312 -88.58 -65.06 -24.59
C LEU A 312 -88.33 -63.91 -23.61
N ASP A 313 -89.36 -63.44 -22.89
CA ASP A 313 -89.24 -62.44 -21.83
C ASP A 313 -88.32 -62.91 -20.69
N GLU A 314 -88.41 -64.19 -20.30
CA GLU A 314 -87.53 -64.76 -19.28
C GLU A 314 -86.07 -64.87 -19.75
N VAL A 315 -85.83 -65.26 -21.01
CA VAL A 315 -84.47 -65.27 -21.59
C VAL A 315 -83.90 -63.86 -21.68
N ILE A 316 -84.69 -62.89 -22.13
CA ILE A 316 -84.31 -61.47 -22.15
C ILE A 316 -83.97 -60.98 -20.74
N ARG A 317 -84.76 -61.35 -19.72
CA ARG A 317 -84.52 -60.98 -18.32
C ARG A 317 -83.20 -61.53 -17.80
N LEU A 318 -82.90 -62.82 -18.06
CA LEU A 318 -81.66 -63.46 -17.65
C LEU A 318 -80.44 -62.86 -18.36
N THR A 319 -80.54 -62.60 -19.66
CA THR A 319 -79.46 -61.97 -20.44
C THR A 319 -79.19 -60.54 -19.99
N ARG A 320 -80.24 -59.75 -19.68
CA ARG A 320 -80.10 -58.43 -19.05
C ARG A 320 -79.40 -58.53 -17.69
N ALA A 321 -79.80 -59.47 -16.84
CA ALA A 321 -79.18 -59.66 -15.53
C ALA A 321 -77.69 -60.01 -15.62
N ASN A 322 -77.30 -60.91 -16.54
CA ASN A 322 -75.90 -61.26 -16.77
C ASN A 322 -75.08 -60.08 -17.31
N LEU A 323 -75.65 -59.31 -18.25
CA LEU A 323 -75.01 -58.12 -18.79
C LEU A 323 -74.81 -57.04 -17.70
N LEU A 324 -75.79 -56.84 -16.81
CA LEU A 324 -75.67 -55.91 -15.67
C LEU A 324 -74.58 -56.35 -14.67
N VAL A 325 -74.46 -57.65 -14.38
CA VAL A 325 -73.37 -58.18 -13.54
C VAL A 325 -72.00 -57.94 -14.20
N TYR A 326 -71.91 -58.18 -15.51
CA TYR A 326 -70.69 -57.90 -16.28
C TYR A 326 -70.31 -56.42 -16.22
N ILE A 327 -71.28 -55.53 -16.51
CA ILE A 327 -71.13 -54.07 -16.42
C ILE A 327 -70.64 -53.66 -15.03
N GLY A 328 -71.25 -54.18 -13.95
CA GLY A 328 -70.83 -53.88 -12.58
C GLY A 328 -69.38 -54.32 -12.26
N ASN A 329 -68.97 -55.49 -12.74
CA ASN A 329 -67.60 -55.99 -12.57
C ASN A 329 -66.59 -55.16 -13.37
N THR A 330 -66.89 -54.87 -14.64
CA THR A 330 -66.04 -54.04 -15.52
C THR A 330 -65.93 -52.62 -15.00
N ARG A 331 -67.02 -52.05 -14.48
CA ARG A 331 -67.02 -50.74 -13.81
C ARG A 331 -66.06 -50.71 -12.63
N THR A 332 -66.11 -51.74 -11.79
CA THR A 332 -65.23 -51.84 -10.62
C THR A 332 -63.77 -51.95 -11.05
N ALA A 333 -63.47 -52.75 -12.07
CA ALA A 333 -62.13 -52.88 -12.63
C ALA A 333 -61.62 -51.56 -13.26
N LEU A 334 -62.46 -50.83 -14.00
CA LEU A 334 -62.10 -49.53 -14.58
C LEU A 334 -61.84 -48.48 -13.49
N ARG A 335 -62.69 -48.40 -12.45
CA ARG A 335 -62.47 -47.50 -11.31
C ARG A 335 -61.16 -47.80 -10.58
N GLN A 336 -60.80 -49.06 -10.43
CA GLN A 336 -59.51 -49.44 -9.85
C GLN A 336 -58.35 -48.95 -10.71
N LYS A 337 -58.38 -49.20 -12.03
CA LYS A 337 -57.35 -48.70 -12.96
C LYS A 337 -57.25 -47.18 -12.96
N ILE A 338 -58.37 -46.46 -12.92
CA ILE A 338 -58.40 -45.00 -12.80
C ILE A 338 -57.72 -44.57 -11.49
N GLY A 339 -57.95 -45.28 -10.39
CA GLY A 339 -57.27 -45.05 -9.11
C GLY A 339 -55.77 -45.27 -9.21
N ASP A 340 -55.33 -46.36 -9.82
CA ASP A 340 -53.89 -46.69 -10.00
C ASP A 340 -53.18 -45.63 -10.86
N VAL A 341 -53.76 -45.28 -12.01
CA VAL A 341 -53.24 -44.21 -12.89
C VAL A 341 -53.29 -42.85 -12.19
N GLY A 342 -54.34 -42.59 -11.41
CA GLY A 342 -54.44 -41.38 -10.58
C GLY A 342 -53.32 -41.28 -9.54
N GLY A 343 -52.91 -42.41 -8.94
CA GLY A 343 -51.73 -42.50 -8.09
C GLY A 343 -50.45 -42.15 -8.84
N GLN A 344 -50.23 -42.72 -10.03
CA GLN A 344 -49.08 -42.40 -10.87
C GLN A 344 -49.04 -40.90 -11.24
N ILE A 345 -50.18 -40.31 -11.61
CA ILE A 345 -50.30 -38.87 -11.89
C ILE A 345 -49.86 -38.06 -10.68
N ALA A 346 -50.36 -38.38 -9.48
CA ALA A 346 -50.01 -37.66 -8.26
C ALA A 346 -48.51 -37.77 -7.92
N ASP A 347 -47.90 -38.93 -8.14
CA ASP A 347 -46.46 -39.15 -7.96
C ASP A 347 -45.63 -38.28 -8.91
N TYR A 348 -45.93 -38.30 -10.22
CA TYR A 348 -45.23 -37.47 -11.20
C TYR A 348 -45.47 -35.97 -11.00
N GLU A 349 -46.67 -35.55 -10.60
CA GLU A 349 -46.95 -34.16 -10.22
C GLU A 349 -46.13 -33.70 -9.01
N SER A 350 -45.90 -34.60 -8.04
CA SER A 350 -45.06 -34.32 -6.87
C SER A 350 -43.59 -34.16 -7.26
N LEU A 351 -43.08 -35.05 -8.13
CA LEU A 351 -41.73 -34.97 -8.69
C LEU A 351 -41.51 -33.65 -9.43
N ILE A 352 -42.43 -33.27 -10.33
CA ILE A 352 -42.36 -32.01 -11.10
C ILE A 352 -42.42 -30.78 -10.18
N ARG A 353 -43.27 -30.78 -9.14
CA ARG A 353 -43.32 -29.68 -8.16
C ARG A 353 -42.00 -29.49 -7.41
N GLY A 354 -41.19 -30.54 -7.26
CA GLY A 354 -39.87 -30.47 -6.65
C GLY A 354 -38.79 -29.87 -7.55
N VAL A 355 -38.94 -29.98 -8.88
CA VAL A 355 -37.92 -29.59 -9.87
C VAL A 355 -37.47 -28.13 -9.73
N PRO A 356 -38.36 -27.11 -9.64
CA PRO A 356 -37.92 -25.71 -9.56
C PRO A 356 -37.01 -25.41 -8.37
N LYS A 357 -37.27 -26.05 -7.21
CA LYS A 357 -36.44 -25.89 -6.02
C LYS A 357 -35.06 -26.50 -6.26
N THR A 358 -35.03 -27.73 -6.76
CA THR A 358 -33.79 -28.46 -7.09
C THR A 358 -32.95 -27.70 -8.11
N GLN A 359 -33.58 -27.15 -9.16
CA GLN A 359 -32.92 -26.36 -10.19
C GLN A 359 -32.30 -25.09 -9.59
N ARG A 360 -33.04 -24.38 -8.74
CA ARG A 360 -32.54 -23.18 -8.07
C ARG A 360 -31.34 -23.48 -7.17
N ASP A 361 -31.40 -24.58 -6.43
CA ASP A 361 -30.35 -24.98 -5.51
C ASP A 361 -29.08 -25.39 -6.28
N ILE A 362 -29.20 -26.17 -7.37
CA ILE A 362 -28.08 -26.48 -8.30
C ILE A 362 -27.49 -25.19 -8.88
N LEU A 363 -28.32 -24.31 -9.45
CA LEU A 363 -27.87 -23.05 -10.05
C LEU A 363 -27.13 -22.16 -9.03
N ASN A 364 -27.56 -22.16 -7.77
CA ASN A 364 -26.87 -21.40 -6.74
C ASN A 364 -25.47 -21.94 -6.47
N ILE A 365 -25.29 -23.27 -6.44
CA ILE A 365 -23.98 -23.89 -6.25
C ILE A 365 -23.11 -23.67 -7.50
N GLU A 366 -23.65 -23.89 -8.70
CA GLU A 366 -22.96 -23.66 -9.97
C GLU A 366 -22.48 -22.21 -10.11
N ARG A 367 -23.27 -21.21 -9.68
CA ARG A 367 -22.82 -19.81 -9.63
C ARG A 367 -21.62 -19.63 -8.71
N LYS A 368 -21.58 -20.28 -7.55
CA LYS A 368 -20.42 -20.21 -6.65
C LYS A 368 -19.19 -20.82 -7.32
N VAL A 369 -19.32 -21.99 -7.95
CA VAL A 369 -18.24 -22.64 -8.73
C VAL A 369 -17.75 -21.68 -9.81
N GLN A 370 -18.64 -21.16 -10.65
CA GLN A 370 -18.30 -20.28 -11.77
C GLN A 370 -17.62 -18.96 -11.34
N VAL A 371 -18.06 -18.36 -10.23
CA VAL A 371 -17.43 -17.13 -9.70
C VAL A 371 -16.00 -17.42 -9.23
N ASN A 372 -15.80 -18.52 -8.50
CA ASN A 372 -14.47 -18.91 -8.02
C ASN A 372 -13.56 -19.37 -9.16
N GLU A 373 -14.07 -20.07 -10.16
CA GLU A 373 -13.31 -20.44 -11.37
C GLU A 373 -12.82 -19.19 -12.12
N LYS A 374 -13.69 -18.18 -12.31
CA LYS A 374 -13.30 -16.90 -12.92
C LYS A 374 -12.24 -16.18 -12.10
N LEU A 375 -12.38 -16.19 -10.77
CA LEU A 375 -11.38 -15.59 -9.88
C LEU A 375 -10.04 -16.33 -9.96
N TYR A 376 -10.06 -17.67 -9.98
CA TYR A 376 -8.88 -18.51 -10.16
C TYR A 376 -8.15 -18.18 -11.47
N LEU A 377 -8.88 -18.12 -12.58
CA LEU A 377 -8.32 -17.74 -13.88
C LEU A 377 -7.74 -16.32 -13.88
N PHE A 378 -8.45 -15.36 -13.27
CA PHE A 378 -7.95 -13.99 -13.10
C PHE A 378 -6.66 -13.94 -12.28
N LEU A 379 -6.58 -14.69 -11.18
CA LEU A 379 -5.38 -14.77 -10.34
C LEU A 379 -4.22 -15.43 -11.08
N LEU A 380 -4.47 -16.48 -11.87
CA LEU A 380 -3.45 -17.09 -12.73
C LEU A 380 -2.91 -16.11 -13.78
N GLU A 381 -3.80 -15.37 -14.44
CA GLU A 381 -3.41 -14.33 -15.40
C GLU A 381 -2.60 -13.24 -14.70
N LYS A 382 -3.07 -12.77 -13.53
CA LYS A 382 -2.38 -11.76 -12.75
C LYS A 382 -1.01 -12.24 -12.28
N ARG A 383 -0.89 -13.50 -11.88
CA ARG A 383 0.38 -14.15 -11.52
C ARG A 383 1.35 -14.13 -12.70
N ALA A 384 0.91 -14.59 -13.87
CA ALA A 384 1.72 -14.59 -15.08
C ALA A 384 2.19 -13.17 -15.45
N ASN A 385 1.29 -12.19 -15.39
CA ASN A 385 1.62 -10.79 -15.62
C ASN A 385 2.64 -10.25 -14.62
N THR A 386 2.53 -10.59 -13.32
CA THR A 386 3.50 -10.18 -12.29
C THR A 386 4.87 -10.83 -12.51
N VAL A 387 4.92 -12.10 -12.92
CA VAL A 387 6.17 -12.79 -13.28
C VAL A 387 6.84 -12.14 -14.49
N ILE A 388 6.06 -11.81 -15.54
CA ILE A 388 6.58 -11.11 -16.72
C ILE A 388 7.07 -9.71 -16.33
N ALA A 389 6.30 -8.99 -15.52
CA ALA A 389 6.68 -7.66 -15.05
C ALA A 389 7.99 -7.67 -14.27
N ARG A 390 8.31 -8.75 -13.54
CA ARG A 390 9.57 -8.92 -12.82
C ARG A 390 10.79 -8.80 -13.74
N ALA A 391 10.72 -9.35 -14.95
CA ALA A 391 11.80 -9.26 -15.94
C ALA A 391 11.98 -7.83 -16.50
N GLY A 392 10.94 -6.99 -16.40
CA GLY A 392 10.97 -5.58 -16.81
C GLY A 392 11.38 -4.62 -15.69
N ILE A 393 11.69 -5.09 -14.49
CA ILE A 393 12.13 -4.23 -13.38
C ILE A 393 13.53 -3.69 -13.70
N ILE A 394 13.59 -2.39 -13.93
CA ILE A 394 14.82 -1.63 -14.19
C ILE A 394 14.87 -0.39 -13.30
N PRO A 395 16.06 0.13 -12.97
CA PRO A 395 16.18 1.36 -12.20
C PRO A 395 15.46 2.54 -12.87
N GLN A 396 14.51 3.14 -12.16
CA GLN A 396 13.79 4.34 -12.61
C GLN A 396 14.61 5.62 -12.40
N THR A 397 15.67 5.54 -11.59
CA THR A 397 16.57 6.65 -11.26
C THR A 397 17.94 6.41 -11.89
N LYS A 398 18.55 7.48 -12.40
CA LYS A 398 19.87 7.44 -13.03
C LYS A 398 20.66 8.70 -12.69
N VAL A 399 21.96 8.53 -12.49
CA VAL A 399 22.89 9.65 -12.33
C VAL A 399 23.06 10.37 -13.67
N ILE A 400 22.71 11.66 -13.70
CA ILE A 400 22.88 12.53 -14.88
C ILE A 400 24.30 13.11 -14.89
N GLU A 401 24.71 13.72 -13.79
CA GLU A 401 26.06 14.23 -13.58
C GLU A 401 26.75 13.51 -12.42
N THR A 402 28.01 13.11 -12.63
CA THR A 402 28.85 12.54 -11.55
C THR A 402 29.30 13.61 -10.57
N ALA A 403 29.61 13.22 -9.33
CA ALA A 403 30.00 14.19 -8.32
C ALA A 403 31.31 14.90 -8.69
N ARG A 404 31.31 16.23 -8.57
CA ARG A 404 32.46 17.11 -8.85
C ARG A 404 32.61 18.16 -7.77
N SER A 405 33.85 18.59 -7.55
CA SER A 405 34.13 19.70 -6.63
C SER A 405 33.73 21.03 -7.26
N LEU A 406 32.96 21.83 -6.52
CA LEU A 406 32.57 23.20 -6.90
C LEU A 406 33.56 24.26 -6.39
N GLY A 407 34.62 23.84 -5.68
CA GLY A 407 35.60 24.74 -5.07
C GLY A 407 35.30 25.06 -3.61
N VAL A 408 35.91 26.14 -3.11
CA VAL A 408 35.81 26.54 -1.70
C VAL A 408 34.52 27.33 -1.48
N VAL A 409 33.55 26.72 -0.80
CA VAL A 409 32.26 27.34 -0.46
C VAL A 409 32.28 28.08 0.88
N ARG A 410 33.15 27.67 1.82
CA ARG A 410 33.31 28.31 3.14
C ARG A 410 34.78 28.38 3.56
N PRO A 411 35.17 29.40 4.35
CA PRO A 411 34.37 30.55 4.80
C PRO A 411 34.23 31.65 3.74
N ASP A 412 33.12 32.38 3.76
CA ASP A 412 32.91 33.55 2.91
C ASP A 412 33.78 34.73 3.39
N LYS A 413 34.91 34.92 2.70
CA LYS A 413 35.90 35.96 3.02
C LYS A 413 35.30 37.37 2.95
N VAL A 414 34.33 37.60 2.06
CA VAL A 414 33.69 38.92 1.88
C VAL A 414 32.79 39.22 3.06
N LYS A 415 31.93 38.26 3.43
CA LYS A 415 31.07 38.39 4.62
C LYS A 415 31.88 38.58 5.89
N ILE A 416 32.96 37.80 6.07
CA ILE A 416 33.86 37.95 7.21
C ILE A 416 34.46 39.36 7.23
N LEU A 417 35.01 39.84 6.11
CA LEU A 417 35.58 41.18 6.01
C LEU A 417 34.57 42.27 6.42
N TYR A 418 33.36 42.23 5.89
CA TYR A 418 32.31 43.18 6.27
C TYR A 418 31.94 43.10 7.76
N SER A 419 31.87 41.89 8.34
CA SER A 419 31.60 41.74 9.77
C SER A 419 32.69 42.37 10.65
N PHE A 420 33.97 42.24 10.27
CA PHE A 420 35.07 42.88 10.99
C PHE A 420 35.09 44.41 10.80
N ILE A 421 34.76 44.91 9.60
CA ILE A 421 34.65 46.35 9.34
C ILE A 421 33.54 46.96 10.21
N VAL A 422 32.35 46.36 10.18
CA VAL A 422 31.20 46.83 10.98
C VAL A 422 31.53 46.73 12.48
N GLY A 423 32.09 45.61 12.92
CA GLY A 423 32.54 45.44 14.30
C GLY A 423 33.57 46.49 14.73
N GLY A 424 34.54 46.80 13.85
CA GLY A 424 35.55 47.83 14.10
C GLY A 424 34.96 49.24 14.23
N VAL A 425 33.99 49.59 13.40
CA VAL A 425 33.25 50.87 13.50
C VAL A 425 32.48 50.95 14.81
N VAL A 426 31.75 49.88 15.17
CA VAL A 426 30.99 49.81 16.43
C VAL A 426 31.91 49.96 17.63
N ILE A 427 33.04 49.23 17.66
CA ILE A 427 34.03 49.34 18.74
C ILE A 427 34.61 50.76 18.80
N SER A 428 34.95 51.36 17.66
CA SER A 428 35.51 52.73 17.62
C SER A 428 34.53 53.76 18.19
N LEU A 429 33.25 53.68 17.80
CA LEU A 429 32.20 54.53 18.35
C LEU A 429 32.02 54.31 19.86
N LEU A 430 32.10 53.06 20.33
CA LEU A 430 32.02 52.73 21.74
C LEU A 430 33.20 53.31 22.53
N VAL A 431 34.43 53.23 22.00
CA VAL A 431 35.60 53.86 22.61
C VAL A 431 35.45 55.38 22.68
N VAL A 432 34.99 56.03 21.62
CA VAL A 432 34.71 57.48 21.61
C VAL A 432 33.65 57.82 22.66
N PHE A 433 32.55 57.07 22.69
CA PHE A 433 31.46 57.28 23.65
C PHE A 433 31.93 57.17 25.09
N VAL A 434 32.68 56.11 25.43
CA VAL A 434 33.26 55.92 26.76
C VAL A 434 34.22 57.07 27.08
N ARG A 435 35.07 57.48 26.14
CA ARG A 435 36.00 58.60 26.35
C ARG A 435 35.28 59.91 26.64
N VAL A 436 34.19 60.20 25.93
CA VAL A 436 33.35 61.40 26.16
C VAL A 436 32.63 61.32 27.51
N MET A 437 32.16 60.13 27.92
CA MET A 437 31.50 59.94 29.20
C MET A 437 32.41 60.23 30.41
N PHE A 438 33.71 59.94 30.30
CA PHE A 438 34.71 60.21 31.35
C PHE A 438 35.47 61.54 31.15
N TYR A 439 34.99 62.41 30.26
CA TYR A 439 35.64 63.69 29.99
C TYR A 439 35.12 64.78 30.95
N ASP A 440 35.80 64.95 32.09
CA ASP A 440 35.39 65.86 33.17
C ASP A 440 35.95 67.31 33.02
N ARG A 441 36.00 67.86 31.80
CA ARG A 441 36.39 69.27 31.59
C ARG A 441 35.20 70.11 31.15
N ILE A 442 35.08 71.29 31.76
CA ILE A 442 34.08 72.30 31.40
C ILE A 442 34.55 72.98 30.11
N GLU A 443 33.79 72.86 29.03
CA GLU A 443 34.16 73.42 27.72
C GLU A 443 33.48 74.76 27.43
N ASN A 444 32.27 74.98 27.96
CA ASN A 444 31.47 76.18 27.67
C ASN A 444 31.03 76.90 28.95
N ALA A 445 30.81 78.21 28.87
CA ALA A 445 30.31 79.01 30.00
C ALA A 445 28.96 78.52 30.54
N ASP A 446 28.12 77.89 29.70
CA ASP A 446 26.84 77.33 30.14
C ASP A 446 27.02 76.06 30.98
N GLN A 447 28.01 75.20 30.66
CA GLN A 447 28.39 74.08 31.53
C GLN A 447 28.98 74.59 32.85
N LEU A 448 29.70 75.72 32.83
CA LEU A 448 30.20 76.37 34.04
C LEU A 448 29.05 76.92 34.91
N LYS A 449 28.02 77.53 34.31
CA LYS A 449 26.83 78.03 35.04
C LYS A 449 26.05 76.93 35.74
N GLU A 450 25.96 75.73 35.15
CA GLU A 450 25.27 74.59 35.77
C GLU A 450 26.02 74.03 36.99
N VAL A 451 27.36 74.08 36.97
CA VAL A 451 28.21 73.52 38.03
C VAL A 451 28.59 74.57 39.09
N ALA A 452 28.72 75.84 38.72
CA ALA A 452 29.15 76.91 39.61
C ALA A 452 27.96 77.54 40.36
N HIS A 453 28.06 77.65 41.69
CA HIS A 453 27.12 78.39 42.53
C HIS A 453 27.34 79.92 42.49
N LEU A 454 28.05 80.42 41.49
CA LEU A 454 28.41 81.84 41.30
C LEU A 454 27.80 82.36 40.00
N PRO A 455 27.29 83.60 39.96
CA PRO A 455 26.78 84.20 38.73
C PRO A 455 27.92 84.34 37.70
N VAL A 456 27.77 83.69 36.56
CA VAL A 456 28.72 83.80 35.44
C VAL A 456 28.25 84.92 34.51
N PHE A 457 28.95 86.06 34.56
CA PHE A 457 28.61 87.28 33.80
C PHE A 457 29.02 87.23 32.32
N GLY A 458 29.83 86.24 31.93
CA GLY A 458 30.18 86.00 30.53
C GLY A 458 31.49 85.23 30.39
N GLU A 459 31.80 84.82 29.18
CA GLU A 459 33.09 84.24 28.81
C GLU A 459 33.97 85.27 28.10
N ILE A 460 35.26 85.25 28.45
CA ILE A 460 36.26 86.04 27.74
C ILE A 460 37.08 85.08 26.89
N ILE A 461 36.94 85.21 25.57
CA ILE A 461 37.69 84.40 24.62
C ILE A 461 39.17 84.76 24.74
N ALA A 462 40.01 83.75 25.00
CA ALA A 462 41.46 83.92 24.94
C ALA A 462 41.87 84.21 23.48
N SER A 463 42.59 85.32 23.26
CA SER A 463 43.09 85.73 21.96
C SER A 463 44.58 86.05 22.06
N GLU A 464 45.39 85.47 21.18
CA GLU A 464 46.84 85.74 21.12
C GLU A 464 47.14 87.23 20.93
N LYS A 465 46.23 88.00 20.29
CA LYS A 465 46.37 89.45 20.09
C LYS A 465 46.20 90.29 21.36
N ALA A 466 45.73 89.70 22.45
CA ALA A 466 45.57 90.37 23.74
C ALA A 466 46.87 90.38 24.58
N GLU A 467 47.86 89.54 24.24
CA GLU A 467 49.15 89.51 24.94
C GLU A 467 50.08 90.66 24.51
N GLU A 468 49.94 91.19 23.29
CA GLU A 468 50.83 92.24 22.76
C GLU A 468 50.31 93.68 22.97
N ASN A 469 49.00 93.87 23.22
CA ASN A 469 48.43 95.20 23.38
C ASN A 469 47.24 95.19 24.35
N TYR A 470 47.40 95.79 25.53
CA TYR A 470 46.39 95.79 26.59
C TYR A 470 45.08 96.54 26.25
N ALA A 471 45.04 97.23 25.10
CA ALA A 471 43.90 98.02 24.62
C ALA A 471 43.26 97.44 23.34
N VAL A 472 43.08 96.12 23.25
CA VAL A 472 42.46 95.46 22.07
C VAL A 472 41.08 96.04 21.72
N VAL A 473 40.32 96.49 22.74
CA VAL A 473 38.98 97.09 22.62
C VAL A 473 39.01 98.41 21.81
N ASP A 474 40.09 99.16 21.88
CA ASP A 474 40.24 100.47 21.21
C ASP A 474 40.85 100.32 19.81
N SER A 475 41.72 99.31 19.63
CA SER A 475 42.37 99.04 18.35
C SER A 475 41.50 98.29 17.33
N ASP A 476 40.57 97.43 17.77
CA ASP A 476 39.66 96.69 16.89
C ASP A 476 38.25 96.54 17.52
N PRO A 477 37.33 97.48 17.24
CA PRO A 477 35.99 97.50 17.82
C PRO A 477 35.07 96.33 17.41
N LYS A 478 35.47 95.49 16.44
CA LYS A 478 34.68 94.36 15.92
C LYS A 478 35.30 92.99 16.21
N ALA A 479 36.44 92.93 16.91
CA ALA A 479 37.07 91.66 17.26
C ALA A 479 36.19 90.84 18.22
N ALA A 480 36.27 89.51 18.13
CA ALA A 480 35.51 88.58 18.98
C ALA A 480 35.76 88.81 20.47
N ILE A 481 37.00 89.10 20.86
CA ILE A 481 37.35 89.44 22.25
C ILE A 481 36.70 90.75 22.72
N THR A 482 36.58 91.75 21.82
CA THR A 482 35.93 93.03 22.11
C THR A 482 34.42 92.82 22.36
N GLU A 483 33.78 91.93 21.60
CA GLU A 483 32.37 91.57 21.84
C GLU A 483 32.18 90.72 23.11
N SER A 484 33.11 89.84 23.45
CA SER A 484 33.12 89.15 24.75
C SER A 484 33.15 90.14 25.93
N PHE A 485 34.03 91.16 25.88
CA PHE A 485 34.08 92.22 26.90
C PHE A 485 32.81 93.09 26.92
N ARG A 486 32.22 93.41 25.76
CA ARG A 486 30.93 94.13 25.70
C ARG A 486 29.81 93.32 26.33
N THR A 487 29.76 92.03 26.06
CA THR A 487 28.75 91.12 26.61
C THR A 487 28.88 91.01 28.13
N VAL A 488 30.10 90.88 28.64
CA VAL A 488 30.37 90.94 30.09
C VAL A 488 29.93 92.28 30.68
N ARG A 489 30.24 93.41 30.02
CA ARG A 489 29.83 94.75 30.48
C ARG A 489 28.31 94.89 30.52
N THR A 490 27.61 94.51 29.45
CA THR A 490 26.15 94.58 29.37
C THR A 490 25.50 93.69 30.43
N ASN A 491 26.06 92.51 30.72
CA ASN A 491 25.57 91.62 31.78
C ASN A 491 25.89 92.09 33.20
N LEU A 492 26.86 92.99 33.39
CA LEU A 492 27.14 93.64 34.68
C LEU A 492 26.28 94.90 34.89
N GLU A 493 25.84 95.54 33.81
CA GLU A 493 24.95 96.71 33.82
C GLU A 493 23.47 96.33 33.97
N ALA A 494 23.11 95.10 33.57
CA ALA A 494 21.80 94.47 33.75
C ALA A 494 21.71 93.75 35.11
#